data_AF-A0A2U3KLU3-F1
#
_entry.id   AF-A0A2U3KLU3-F1
#
_cell.length_a   1.000
_cell.length_b   1.000
_cell.length_c   1.000
_cell.angle_alpha   90.00
_cell.angle_beta   90.00
_cell.angle_gamma   90.00
#
_symmetry.space_group_name_H-M   'P 1'
#
loop_
_entity.id
_entity.type
_entity.pdbx_description
1 polymer ?
#
loop_
_entity_poly.entity_id
_entity_poly.type
_entity_poly.pdbx_seq_one_letter_code
_entity_poly.pdbx_strand_id
1 'polypeptide(L)' 'MTSERSYRKPLSEKEVLLEILRNAGSQFDPVITKIFVEKVLINGAKLRNF' A
#
# COMPACT_ATOMS: atom_id res chain seq x y z
N MET A 1 -1.58 8.02 -1.56
CA MET A 1 -0.89 7.53 -2.79
C MET A 1 -1.87 7.16 -3.89
N THR A 2 -3.08 6.76 -3.51
CA THR A 2 -4.20 6.34 -4.36
C THR A 2 -5.21 7.46 -4.67
N SER A 3 -5.05 8.66 -4.12
CA SER A 3 -5.92 9.80 -4.39
C SER A 3 -5.38 10.64 -5.54
N GLU A 4 -6.29 11.23 -6.32
CA GLU A 4 -5.98 12.18 -7.39
C GLU A 4 -5.16 13.36 -6.85
N ARG A 5 -4.15 13.81 -7.59
CA ARG A 5 -3.42 15.05 -7.30
C ARG A 5 -3.16 15.78 -8.60
N SER A 6 -3.20 17.11 -8.58
CA SER A 6 -2.99 17.95 -9.77
C SER A 6 -1.68 17.66 -10.54
N TYR A 7 -0.64 17.22 -9.83
CA TYR A 7 0.69 16.96 -10.38
C TYR A 7 1.02 15.47 -10.58
N ARG A 8 0.13 14.54 -10.17
CA ARG A 8 0.37 13.11 -10.37
C ARG A 8 -0.91 12.29 -10.36
N LYS A 9 -0.93 11.25 -11.19
CA LYS A 9 -2.00 10.26 -11.16
C LYS A 9 -1.92 9.40 -9.88
N PRO A 10 -3.07 8.88 -9.42
CA PRO A 10 -3.12 7.82 -8.42
C PRO A 10 -2.23 6.64 -8.79
N LEU A 11 -1.56 6.06 -7.79
CA LEU A 11 -0.88 4.78 -7.97
C LEU A 11 -1.88 3.63 -7.91
N SER A 12 -1.64 2.60 -8.72
CA SER A 12 -2.35 1.31 -8.62
C SER A 12 -2.04 0.62 -7.28
N GLU A 13 -2.88 -0.33 -6.87
CA GLU A 13 -2.65 -1.09 -5.63
C GLU A 13 -1.29 -1.82 -5.62
N LYS A 14 -0.87 -2.35 -6.77
CA LYS A 14 0.43 -3.01 -6.92
C LYS A 14 1.59 -2.03 -6.73
N GLU A 15 1.50 -0.83 -7.31
CA GLU A 15 2.52 0.21 -7.14
C GLU A 15 2.56 0.71 -5.70
N VAL A 16 1.41 0.85 -5.03
CA VAL A 16 1.35 1.22 -3.61
C VAL A 16 2.01 0.15 -2.74
N LEU A 17 1.72 -1.13 -2.99
CA LEU A 17 2.34 -2.24 -2.28
C LEU A 17 3.87 -2.19 -2.40
N LEU A 18 4.38 -2.05 -3.62
CA LEU A 18 5.82 -1.99 -3.87
C LEU A 18 6.48 -0.78 -3.20
N GLU A 19 5.85 0.39 -3.28
CA GLU A 19 6.38 1.62 -2.69
C GLU A 19 6.42 1.56 -1.16
N ILE A 20 5.39 0.99 -0.53
CA ILE A 20 5.37 0.78 0.92
C ILE A 20 6.47 -0.21 1.35
N LEU A 21 6.62 -1.34 0.65
CA LEU A 21 7.65 -2.33 0.95
C LEU A 21 9.07 -1.77 0.76
N ARG A 22 9.29 -0.99 -0.30
CA ARG A 22 10.59 -0.38 -0.61
C ARG A 22 11.06 0.58 0.49
N ASN A 23 10.13 1.26 1.15
CA ASN A 23 10.42 2.26 2.18
C ASN A 23 10.24 1.72 3.62
N ALA A 24 10.09 0.39 3.79
CA ALA A 24 10.04 -0.25 5.09
C ALA A 24 11.40 -0.14 5.80
N GLY A 25 11.41 0.35 7.03
CA GLY A 25 12.62 0.58 7.82
C GLY A 25 13.29 1.94 7.63
N SER A 26 12.78 2.77 6.71
CA SER A 26 13.24 4.15 6.55
C SER A 26 12.11 5.15 6.77
N GLN A 27 11.04 5.10 5.96
CA GLN A 27 9.88 5.98 6.09
C GLN A 27 8.78 5.37 6.94
N PHE A 28 8.73 4.04 6.98
CA PHE A 28 7.72 3.28 7.72
C PHE A 28 8.38 2.29 8.67
N ASP A 29 7.74 2.04 9.79
CA ASP A 29 8.14 0.95 10.69
C ASP A 29 8.03 -0.41 9.94
N PRO A 30 9.07 -1.26 9.95
CA PRO A 30 9.04 -2.55 9.25
C PRO A 30 7.95 -3.49 9.74
N VAL A 31 7.68 -3.51 11.06
CA VAL A 31 6.68 -4.39 11.67
C VAL A 31 5.28 -3.92 11.30
N ILE A 32 5.01 -2.62 11.40
CA ILE A 32 3.72 -2.03 10.97
C ILE A 32 3.50 -2.24 9.47
N THR A 33 4.55 -2.07 8.65
CA THR A 33 4.47 -2.30 7.21
C THR A 33 4.02 -3.71 6.88
N LYS A 34 4.63 -4.71 7.54
CA LYS A 34 4.24 -6.12 7.37
C LYS A 34 2.76 -6.33 7.72
N ILE A 35 2.31 -5.84 8.88
CA ILE A 35 0.92 -5.99 9.32
C ILE A 35 -0.03 -5.32 8.34
N PHE A 36 0.28 -4.10 7.88
CA PHE A 36 -0.56 -3.35 6.95
C PHE A 36 -0.71 -4.07 5.61
N VAL A 37 0.40 -4.57 5.04
CA VAL A 37 0.37 -5.33 3.79
C VAL A 37 -0.47 -6.59 3.93
N GLU A 38 -0.24 -7.39 4.97
CA GLU A 38 -0.91 -8.67 5.17
C GLU A 38 -2.40 -8.51 5.50
N LYS A 39 -2.75 -7.59 6.41
CA LYS A 39 -4.09 -7.49 6.98
C LYS A 39 -4.99 -6.49 6.25
N VAL A 40 -4.43 -5.44 5.65
CA VAL A 40 -5.22 -4.38 5.01
C VAL A 40 -5.17 -4.50 3.50
N LEU A 41 -3.97 -4.57 2.89
CA LEU A 41 -3.87 -4.59 1.42
C LEU A 41 -4.24 -5.94 0.82
N ILE A 42 -3.63 -7.03 1.27
CA ILE A 42 -3.86 -8.37 0.71
C ILE A 42 -5.24 -8.91 1.10
N ASN A 43 -5.60 -8.83 2.39
CA ASN A 43 -6.91 -9.30 2.85
C ASN A 43 -8.05 -8.35 2.45
N GLY A 44 -7.82 -7.05 2.40
CA GLY A 44 -8.81 -6.09 1.89
C GLY A 44 -9.09 -6.29 0.40
N ALA A 45 -8.08 -6.63 -0.42
CA ALA A 45 -8.28 -6.97 -1.82
C ALA A 45 -9.16 -8.23 -1.99
N LYS A 46 -9.03 -9.23 -1.10
CA LYS A 46 -9.92 -10.41 -1.09
C LYS A 46 -11.36 -10.05 -0.73
N LEU A 47 -11.59 -9.08 0.15
CA LEU A 47 -12.92 -8.62 0.56
C LEU A 47 -13.63 -7.76 -0.50
N ARG A 48 -12.89 -7.14 -1.44
CA ARG A 48 -13.44 -6.33 -2.53
C ARG A 48 -13.96 -7.15 -3.72
N ASN A 49 -13.78 -8.47 -3.70
CA ASN A 49 -14.19 -9.39 -4.78
C ASN A 49 -15.50 -10.15 -4.48
N PHE A 50 -16.33 -9.65 -3.56
CA PHE A 50 -17.67 -10.19 -3.24
C PHE A 50 -18.74 -9.12 -3.38
#